data_AF-A0AA47KLV6-F1
#
_entry.id   AF-A0AA47KLV6-F1
#
_cell.length_a   1.000
_cell.length_b   1.000
_cell.length_c   1.000
_cell.angle_alpha   90.00
_cell.angle_beta   90.00
_cell.angle_gamma   90.00
#
_symmetry.space_group_name_H-M   'P 1'
#
loop_
_entity.id
_entity.type
_entity.pdbx_description
1 polymer ?
#
loop_
_entity_poly.entity_id
_entity_poly.type
_entity_poly.pdbx_seq_one_letter_code
_entity_poly.pdbx_strand_id
1 'polypeptide(L)'
;MSVEKELRDYLHANLKELNTKSRDIDLILYFYGFGKDLWPTLEDAAIEFNVGNSEGRRSERPRQILNSKFKKSAKLSDFSQLSKFSKYLNSSPVHSFEDLKKYMGIYGVFDGTQNIVALIRLLNDLGEAKEYEIYTVDFQELTRSKYSENSEVIVGTKSRVKFLQKAYKKSKTIPGLLGIAKLQYFMEDIDLEEIDTKIVLNAIKSHSDSWFYKHDGEDYYLFESRDNTIVNSLEKIKNITSEEDLDTLAIVLENSLRRRTAPKKRNYPPKEVIKQYLLRSKHTQIKSSIVHINVEPAELTDIERAVSKYLAESDVNDYPTISEYLISLDFEKPTIDKAVFHSPLIFVDKSQGRYHYRYRLVGKSVSSSELADEYEVFRQRLIKASSDGTDGANSVTTRKEHHILSQWLFEGKEKEHCAICKKEFSVKSLVTAHKKKRKDCAENERTDPHIVMPLCVFGCDYLYEKRMIYIESGVVIRSDYPEVGYGFELSYINEIKGNNIDARWLEGGDQYFPKPNKKKQADA
;
A
#
# COMPACT_ATOMS: atom_id res chain seq x y z
N MET A 1 27.51 22.06 27.33
CA MET A 1 28.24 23.00 26.47
C MET A 1 28.20 22.41 25.07
N SER A 2 27.77 23.19 24.07
CA SER A 2 27.72 22.75 22.67
C SER A 2 29.09 22.82 22.01
N VAL A 3 29.22 22.19 20.84
CA VAL A 3 30.43 22.30 20.00
C VAL A 3 30.66 23.74 19.52
N GLU A 4 29.59 24.47 19.21
CA GLU A 4 29.68 25.89 18.84
C GLU A 4 30.31 26.72 19.96
N LYS A 5 29.84 26.51 21.19
CA LYS A 5 30.38 27.20 22.36
C LYS A 5 31.82 26.80 22.65
N GLU A 6 32.17 25.51 22.55
CA GLU A 6 33.56 25.06 22.67
C GLU A 6 34.49 25.75 21.66
N LEU A 7 34.05 25.81 20.40
CA LEU A 7 34.81 26.46 19.33
C LEU A 7 34.97 27.96 19.58
N ARG A 8 33.90 28.64 20.00
CA ARG A 8 33.94 30.08 20.35
C ARG A 8 34.89 30.34 21.51
N ASP A 9 34.77 29.59 22.61
CA ASP A 9 35.59 29.74 23.81
C ASP A 9 37.08 29.48 23.51
N TYR A 10 37.38 28.44 22.74
CA TYR A 10 38.75 28.14 22.27
C TYR A 10 39.35 29.30 21.48
N LEU A 11 38.60 29.85 20.51
CA LEU A 11 39.10 30.95 19.69
C LEU A 11 39.27 32.23 20.51
N HIS A 12 38.38 32.53 21.46
CA HIS A 12 38.57 33.67 22.37
C HIS A 12 39.84 33.52 23.21
N ALA A 13 40.16 32.33 23.70
CA ALA A 13 41.34 32.09 24.52
C ALA A 13 42.66 32.14 23.72
N ASN A 14 42.65 31.68 22.47
CA ASN A 14 43.88 31.47 21.69
C ASN A 14 44.20 32.59 20.68
N LEU A 15 43.24 33.44 20.33
CA LEU A 15 43.49 34.55 19.41
C LEU A 15 43.99 35.80 20.11
N LYS A 16 45.03 36.41 19.52
CA LYS A 16 45.59 37.71 19.96
C LYS A 16 44.51 38.78 20.02
N GLU A 17 44.58 39.63 21.05
CA GLU A 17 43.74 40.82 21.18
C GLU A 17 44.05 41.83 20.08
N LEU A 18 43.21 41.84 19.05
CA LEU A 18 43.25 42.74 17.90
C LEU A 18 41.83 43.23 17.62
N ASN A 19 41.71 44.41 17.00
CA ASN A 19 40.41 44.96 16.58
C ASN A 19 39.62 44.02 15.64
N THR A 20 40.28 43.09 14.94
CA THR A 20 39.62 42.11 14.06
C THR A 20 39.22 40.82 14.78
N LYS A 21 39.55 40.64 16.07
CA LYS A 21 39.36 39.37 16.80
C LYS A 21 37.92 38.86 16.70
N SER A 22 36.93 39.68 17.06
CA SER A 22 35.52 39.28 17.02
C SER A 22 35.09 38.82 15.62
N ARG A 23 35.36 39.64 14.59
CA ARG A 23 35.04 39.31 13.19
C ARG A 23 35.68 38.01 12.75
N ASP A 24 36.94 37.78 13.11
CA ASP A 24 37.66 36.57 12.69
C ASP A 24 37.12 35.32 13.40
N ILE A 25 36.66 35.44 14.65
CA ILE A 25 35.96 34.36 15.38
C ILE A 25 34.63 34.03 14.69
N ASP A 26 33.80 35.05 14.44
CA ASP A 26 32.49 34.88 13.83
C ASP A 26 32.60 34.33 12.39
N LEU A 27 33.64 34.73 11.65
CA LEU A 27 33.96 34.18 10.33
C LEU A 27 34.28 32.68 10.39
N ILE A 28 35.07 32.24 11.36
CA ILE A 28 35.42 30.82 11.52
C ILE A 28 34.18 30.00 11.87
N LEU A 29 33.36 30.48 12.82
CA LEU A 29 32.10 29.84 13.20
C LEU A 29 31.14 29.73 12.01
N TYR A 30 30.95 30.83 11.28
CA TYR A 30 30.13 30.88 10.08
C TYR A 30 30.64 29.91 9.01
N PHE A 31 31.94 29.88 8.72
CA PHE A 31 32.49 28.98 7.70
C PHE A 31 32.13 27.51 7.95
N TYR A 32 32.16 27.07 9.20
CA TYR A 32 31.77 25.71 9.56
C TYR A 32 30.25 25.48 9.52
N GLY A 33 29.43 26.53 9.45
CA GLY A 33 27.97 26.43 9.41
C GLY A 33 27.32 26.57 10.79
N PHE A 34 28.02 27.16 11.75
CA PHE A 34 27.44 27.64 13.02
C PHE A 34 26.94 29.07 12.79
N GLY A 35 25.70 29.20 12.30
CA GLY A 35 25.10 30.47 11.92
C GLY A 35 23.87 30.29 11.04
N LYS A 36 23.52 31.33 10.27
CA LYS A 36 22.33 31.33 9.40
C LYS A 36 22.40 30.34 8.23
N ASP A 37 23.61 30.12 7.71
CA ASP A 37 23.83 29.31 6.51
C ASP A 37 24.44 27.96 6.90
N LEU A 38 23.81 26.87 6.43
CA LEU A 38 24.16 25.51 6.85
C LEU A 38 25.46 24.99 6.23
N TRP A 39 25.80 25.41 5.01
CA TRP A 39 27.04 24.95 4.36
C TRP A 39 27.74 26.09 3.60
N PRO A 40 28.35 27.04 4.33
CA PRO A 40 28.98 28.19 3.70
C PRO A 40 30.30 27.83 3.04
N THR A 41 30.57 28.49 1.92
CA THR A 41 31.87 28.49 1.24
C THR A 41 32.76 29.60 1.77
N LEU A 42 34.03 29.58 1.38
CA LEU A 42 34.95 30.69 1.67
C LEU A 42 34.50 32.00 1.03
N GLU A 43 33.81 31.94 -0.11
CA GLU A 43 33.30 33.13 -0.79
C GLU A 43 32.09 33.71 -0.06
N ASP A 44 31.17 32.86 0.41
CA ASP A 44 30.05 33.31 1.26
C ASP A 44 30.59 34.01 2.52
N ALA A 45 31.63 33.43 3.15
CA ALA A 45 32.28 34.03 4.31
C ALA A 45 33.00 35.36 3.99
N ALA A 46 33.57 35.50 2.79
CA ALA A 46 34.16 36.76 2.34
C ALA A 46 33.10 37.86 2.21
N ILE A 47 31.95 37.54 1.63
CA ILE A 47 30.83 38.45 1.43
C ILE A 47 30.23 38.85 2.78
N GLU A 48 29.91 37.89 3.64
CA GLU A 48 29.24 38.12 4.92
C GLU A 48 30.05 39.04 5.86
N PHE A 49 31.37 38.84 5.91
CA PHE A 49 32.25 39.57 6.83
C PHE A 49 33.04 40.69 6.15
N ASN A 50 32.72 41.00 4.89
CA ASN A 50 33.38 42.02 4.08
C ASN A 50 34.92 41.91 4.11
N VAL A 51 35.44 40.71 3.80
CA VAL A 51 36.88 40.43 3.76
C VAL A 51 37.32 39.96 2.38
N GLY A 52 38.31 40.64 1.79
CA GLY A 52 38.86 40.31 0.47
C GLY A 52 38.21 41.16 -0.63
N ASN A 53 38.95 42.16 -1.11
CA ASN A 53 38.38 43.24 -1.95
C ASN A 53 38.53 43.00 -3.46
N SER A 54 39.10 41.87 -3.88
CA SER A 54 39.43 41.60 -5.28
C SER A 54 38.52 40.54 -5.87
N GLU A 55 37.80 40.90 -6.93
CA GLU A 55 37.05 39.97 -7.77
C GLU A 55 37.99 38.85 -8.27
N GLY A 56 37.59 37.59 -8.11
CA GLY A 56 38.42 36.41 -8.39
C GLY A 56 39.42 35.98 -7.30
N ARG A 57 39.60 36.74 -6.20
CA ARG A 57 40.43 36.33 -5.03
C ARG A 57 39.72 36.47 -3.67
N ARG A 58 38.40 36.68 -3.65
CA ARG A 58 37.62 36.94 -2.43
C ARG A 58 37.82 35.86 -1.36
N SER A 59 37.87 34.59 -1.77
CA SER A 59 38.06 33.42 -0.89
C SER A 59 39.43 33.31 -0.20
N GLU A 60 40.45 34.03 -0.69
CA GLU A 60 41.82 33.88 -0.19
C GLU A 60 41.99 34.44 1.22
N ARG A 61 41.34 35.57 1.53
CA ARG A 61 41.45 36.19 2.86
C ARG A 61 40.78 35.33 3.96
N PRO A 62 39.54 34.84 3.79
CA PRO A 62 38.95 33.85 4.69
C PRO A 62 39.81 32.59 4.85
N ARG A 63 40.39 32.07 3.75
CA ARG A 63 41.27 30.89 3.80
C ARG A 63 42.49 31.12 4.69
N GLN A 64 43.15 32.28 4.56
CA GLN A 64 44.29 32.64 5.39
C GLN A 64 43.91 32.75 6.86
N ILE A 65 42.77 33.40 7.17
CA ILE A 65 42.25 33.50 8.53
C ILE A 65 42.04 32.10 9.11
N LEU A 66 41.25 31.27 8.44
CA LEU A 66 40.93 29.92 8.89
C LEU A 66 42.19 29.05 9.10
N ASN A 67 43.12 29.08 8.16
CA ASN A 67 44.35 28.27 8.26
C ASN A 67 45.27 28.75 9.38
N SER A 68 45.54 30.06 9.46
CA SER A 68 46.52 30.61 10.41
C SER A 68 46.00 30.72 11.84
N LYS A 69 44.69 30.91 12.01
CA LYS A 69 44.05 31.18 13.30
C LYS A 69 43.33 29.99 13.91
N PHE A 70 43.08 28.94 13.13
CA PHE A 70 42.38 27.75 13.59
C PHE A 70 43.08 26.46 13.16
N LYS A 71 43.07 26.10 11.87
CA LYS A 71 43.47 24.74 11.43
C LYS A 71 44.91 24.35 11.78
N LYS A 72 45.83 25.31 11.84
CA LYS A 72 47.24 25.03 12.18
C LYS A 72 47.48 24.81 13.68
N SER A 73 46.63 25.34 14.54
CA SER A 73 46.84 25.36 16.00
C SER A 73 45.89 24.44 16.76
N ALA A 74 44.65 24.30 16.27
CA ALA A 74 43.61 23.53 16.93
C ALA A 74 43.83 22.02 16.77
N LYS A 75 43.57 21.28 17.85
CA LYS A 75 43.55 19.81 17.88
C LYS A 75 42.21 19.34 18.43
N LEU A 76 41.80 18.12 18.07
CA LEU A 76 40.55 17.54 18.58
C LEU A 76 40.53 17.49 20.13
N SER A 77 41.67 17.26 20.77
CA SER A 77 41.82 17.27 22.23
C SER A 77 41.41 18.57 22.91
N ASP A 78 41.35 19.68 22.17
CA ASP A 78 40.94 20.98 22.68
C ASP A 78 39.42 21.10 22.82
N PHE A 79 38.65 20.15 22.24
CA PHE A 79 37.18 20.17 22.16
C PHE A 79 36.60 18.90 22.77
N SER A 80 36.09 18.98 24.00
CA SER A 80 35.62 17.81 24.76
C SER A 80 34.40 17.14 24.11
N GLN A 81 33.43 17.93 23.69
CA GLN A 81 32.17 17.45 23.11
C GLN A 81 32.39 16.97 21.69
N LEU A 82 33.20 17.69 20.91
CA LEU A 82 33.59 17.24 19.57
C LEU A 82 34.40 15.93 19.63
N SER A 83 35.27 15.76 20.64
CA SER A 83 36.01 14.51 20.89
C SER A 83 35.07 13.34 21.18
N LYS A 84 34.03 13.56 21.98
CA LYS A 84 33.01 12.52 22.25
C LYS A 84 32.22 12.18 20.99
N PHE A 85 31.83 13.17 20.19
CA PHE A 85 31.16 12.95 18.92
C PHE A 85 32.05 12.17 17.93
N SER A 86 33.35 12.50 17.84
CA SER A 86 34.32 11.74 17.04
C SER A 86 34.40 10.27 17.47
N LYS A 87 34.45 10.00 18.78
CA LYS A 87 34.43 8.62 19.30
C LYS A 87 33.15 7.87 18.93
N TYR A 88 32.00 8.56 18.99
CA TYR A 88 30.72 7.98 18.57
C TYR A 88 30.69 7.70 17.06
N LEU A 89 31.14 8.66 16.24
CA LEU A 89 31.24 8.47 14.79
C LEU A 89 32.13 7.27 14.44
N ASN A 90 33.26 7.11 15.13
CA ASN A 90 34.18 5.98 14.91
C ASN A 90 33.69 4.64 15.50
N SER A 91 32.55 4.61 16.20
CA SER A 91 31.99 3.36 16.74
C SER A 91 31.31 2.48 15.70
N SER A 92 30.99 3.03 14.52
CA SER A 92 30.34 2.31 13.41
C SER A 92 30.80 2.90 12.07
N PRO A 93 31.02 2.09 11.03
CA PRO A 93 31.39 2.57 9.70
C PRO A 93 30.26 3.35 8.99
N VAL A 94 29.05 3.34 9.54
CA VAL A 94 27.89 4.06 8.99
C VAL A 94 26.90 4.45 10.10
N HIS A 95 26.26 5.60 9.94
CA HIS A 95 25.27 6.14 10.86
C HIS A 95 24.06 6.68 10.10
N SER A 96 22.87 6.42 10.64
CA SER A 96 21.62 6.99 10.14
C SER A 96 21.43 8.43 10.66
N PHE A 97 20.63 9.23 9.97
CA PHE A 97 20.26 10.56 10.43
C PHE A 97 19.58 10.53 11.82
N GLU A 98 18.72 9.54 12.05
CA GLU A 98 17.98 9.37 13.29
C GLU A 98 18.92 9.09 14.47
N ASP A 99 19.90 8.20 14.29
CA ASP A 99 20.89 7.88 15.33
C ASP A 99 21.76 9.07 15.68
N LEU A 100 22.22 9.81 14.65
CA LEU A 100 23.01 11.03 14.85
C LEU A 100 22.19 12.10 15.57
N LYS A 101 20.94 12.33 15.15
CA LYS A 101 20.02 13.28 15.78
C LYS A 101 19.75 12.93 17.24
N LYS A 102 19.52 11.64 17.52
CA LYS A 102 19.33 11.12 18.88
C LYS A 102 20.57 11.35 19.75
N TYR A 103 21.76 11.00 19.24
CA TYR A 103 23.01 11.25 19.94
C TYR A 103 23.18 12.76 20.26
N MET A 104 23.01 13.61 19.25
CA MET A 104 23.18 15.06 19.39
C MET A 104 22.21 15.66 20.41
N GLY A 105 20.96 15.19 20.43
CA GLY A 105 19.94 15.62 21.40
C GLY A 105 20.28 15.21 22.84
N ILE A 106 20.74 13.98 23.05
CA ILE A 106 21.09 13.46 24.39
C ILE A 106 22.30 14.19 24.99
N TYR A 107 23.33 14.44 24.18
CA TYR A 107 24.60 15.00 24.67
C TYR A 107 24.71 16.52 24.52
N GLY A 108 23.66 17.19 24.02
CA GLY A 108 23.62 18.64 23.85
C GLY A 108 24.73 19.13 22.93
N VAL A 109 24.92 18.48 21.78
CA VAL A 109 26.01 18.78 20.83
C VAL A 109 25.83 20.16 20.18
N PHE A 110 24.57 20.59 20.02
CA PHE A 110 24.16 21.89 19.47
C PHE A 110 23.26 22.65 20.46
N ASP A 111 23.34 23.99 20.46
CA ASP A 111 22.44 24.88 21.21
C ASP A 111 21.23 25.37 20.36
N GLY A 112 21.10 24.89 19.11
CA GLY A 112 20.09 25.31 18.14
C GLY A 112 19.90 24.29 17.01
N THR A 113 19.72 24.77 15.77
CA THR A 113 19.55 23.91 14.58
C THR A 113 20.72 22.94 14.43
N GLN A 114 20.40 21.65 14.28
CA GLN A 114 21.41 20.61 14.14
C GLN A 114 21.97 20.62 12.72
N ASN A 115 23.28 20.87 12.59
CA ASN A 115 23.97 20.90 11.31
C ASN A 115 25.08 19.84 11.29
N ILE A 116 24.73 18.63 10.90
CA ILE A 116 25.67 17.49 10.88
C ILE A 116 26.87 17.75 9.94
N VAL A 117 26.66 18.49 8.85
CA VAL A 117 27.71 18.86 7.90
C VAL A 117 28.78 19.70 8.59
N ALA A 118 28.39 20.58 9.52
CA ALA A 118 29.34 21.38 10.30
C ALA A 118 30.30 20.51 11.11
N LEU A 119 29.78 19.49 11.82
CA LEU A 119 30.60 18.61 12.66
C LEU A 119 31.58 17.80 11.83
N ILE A 120 31.12 17.21 10.73
CA ILE A 120 31.98 16.38 9.87
C ILE A 120 33.06 17.22 9.19
N ARG A 121 32.74 18.44 8.73
CA ARG A 121 33.73 19.38 8.16
C ARG A 121 34.76 19.79 9.20
N LEU A 122 34.32 20.08 10.43
CA LEU A 122 35.20 20.45 11.54
C LEU A 122 36.16 19.30 11.90
N LEU A 123 35.64 18.07 12.05
CA LEU A 123 36.45 16.89 12.30
C LEU A 123 37.43 16.59 11.15
N ASN A 124 37.01 16.80 9.90
CA ASN A 124 37.88 16.62 8.73
C ASN A 124 39.06 17.60 8.74
N ASP A 125 38.82 18.86 9.07
CA ASP A 125 39.87 19.88 9.18
C ASP A 125 40.80 19.64 10.37
N LEU A 126 40.32 19.00 11.43
CA LEU A 126 41.13 18.54 12.57
C LEU A 126 41.82 17.18 12.31
N GLY A 127 41.52 16.53 11.18
CA GLY A 127 42.18 15.32 10.71
C GLY A 127 41.58 13.99 11.20
N GLU A 128 40.37 13.99 11.76
CA GLU A 128 39.81 12.88 12.56
C GLU A 128 38.64 12.14 11.89
N ALA A 129 38.03 12.70 10.83
CA ALA A 129 36.90 12.09 10.11
C ALA A 129 37.16 11.84 8.62
N LYS A 130 38.44 11.78 8.19
CA LYS A 130 38.82 11.76 6.76
C LYS A 130 38.21 10.62 5.94
N GLU A 131 37.83 9.53 6.60
CA GLU A 131 37.23 8.36 5.95
C GLU A 131 35.71 8.46 5.80
N TYR A 132 35.07 9.42 6.50
CA TYR A 132 33.63 9.63 6.50
C TYR A 132 33.22 10.70 5.51
N GLU A 133 32.28 10.34 4.65
CA GLU A 133 31.60 11.24 3.72
C GLU A 133 30.12 11.31 4.12
N ILE A 134 29.41 12.34 3.62
CA ILE A 134 27.98 12.52 3.86
C ILE A 134 27.24 12.23 2.57
N TYR A 135 26.16 11.48 2.67
CA TYR A 135 25.35 11.02 1.56
C TYR A 135 23.89 11.39 1.77
N THR A 136 23.16 11.58 0.67
CA THR A 136 21.70 11.63 0.66
C THR A 136 21.12 10.24 0.95
N VAL A 137 19.83 10.18 1.27
CA VAL A 137 19.12 8.91 1.54
C VAL A 137 19.15 7.92 0.37
N ASP A 138 19.33 8.37 -0.87
CA ASP A 138 19.51 7.54 -2.07
C ASP A 138 20.99 7.20 -2.36
N PHE A 139 21.86 7.37 -1.36
CA PHE A 139 23.29 7.02 -1.39
C PHE A 139 24.10 7.77 -2.46
N GLN A 140 23.72 9.02 -2.77
CA GLN A 140 24.54 9.94 -3.55
C GLN A 140 25.36 10.81 -2.60
N GLU A 141 26.59 11.16 -2.99
CA GLU A 141 27.39 12.09 -2.20
C GLU A 141 26.64 13.42 -2.06
N LEU A 142 26.54 13.92 -0.83
CA LEU A 142 25.78 15.12 -0.52
C LEU A 142 26.50 16.33 -1.12
N THR A 143 25.74 17.20 -1.78
CA THR A 143 26.24 18.48 -2.28
C THR A 143 25.52 19.61 -1.57
N ARG A 144 26.15 20.80 -1.54
CA ARG A 144 25.55 22.02 -0.98
C ARG A 144 24.14 22.29 -1.54
N SER A 145 23.92 22.05 -2.84
CA SER A 145 22.63 22.28 -3.50
C SER A 145 21.48 21.38 -3.02
N LYS A 146 21.82 20.23 -2.42
CA LYS A 146 20.85 19.23 -1.93
C LYS A 146 20.68 19.26 -0.41
N TYR A 147 21.37 20.16 0.29
CA TYR A 147 21.37 20.23 1.75
C TYR A 147 20.52 21.39 2.27
N SER A 148 19.65 21.10 3.22
CA SER A 148 18.71 22.01 3.88
C SER A 148 18.52 21.60 5.34
N GLU A 149 17.83 22.43 6.13
CA GLU A 149 17.68 22.26 7.58
C GLU A 149 17.09 20.90 8.00
N ASN A 150 16.24 20.32 7.15
CA ASN A 150 15.57 19.04 7.39
C ASN A 150 16.06 17.92 6.46
N SER A 151 17.18 18.11 5.78
CA SER A 151 17.74 17.07 4.92
C SER A 151 18.19 15.88 5.76
N GLU A 152 17.51 14.75 5.58
CA GLU A 152 17.99 13.46 6.07
C GLU A 152 19.26 13.06 5.32
N VAL A 153 20.28 12.64 6.07
CA VAL A 153 21.57 12.24 5.51
C VAL A 153 22.10 10.97 6.15
N ILE A 154 23.00 10.32 5.43
CA ILE A 154 23.75 9.17 5.91
C ILE A 154 25.20 9.63 6.06
N VAL A 155 25.82 9.35 7.20
CA VAL A 155 27.26 9.59 7.38
C VAL A 155 27.95 8.24 7.45
N GLY A 156 28.93 8.01 6.58
CA GLY A 156 29.58 6.71 6.56
C GLY A 156 30.85 6.67 5.72
N THR A 157 31.58 5.58 5.85
CA THR A 157 32.76 5.34 5.03
C THR A 157 32.35 4.98 3.60
N LYS A 158 33.18 5.40 2.64
CA LYS A 158 32.93 5.17 1.21
C LYS A 158 32.75 3.69 0.86
N SER A 159 33.49 2.80 1.52
CA SER A 159 33.38 1.35 1.31
C SER A 159 32.03 0.82 1.80
N ARG A 160 31.61 1.20 3.01
CA ARG A 160 30.34 0.75 3.59
C ARG A 160 29.15 1.32 2.83
N VAL A 161 29.16 2.60 2.48
CA VAL A 161 28.06 3.23 1.71
C VAL A 161 27.95 2.62 0.31
N LYS A 162 29.05 2.29 -0.36
CA LYS A 162 29.01 1.55 -1.64
C LYS A 162 28.37 0.17 -1.50
N PHE A 163 28.60 -0.53 -0.39
CA PHE A 163 27.93 -1.80 -0.10
C PHE A 163 26.41 -1.59 0.08
N LEU A 164 25.99 -0.61 0.87
CA LEU A 164 24.57 -0.28 1.05
C LEU A 164 23.91 0.18 -0.24
N GLN A 165 24.60 0.94 -1.09
CA GLN A 165 24.10 1.34 -2.40
C GLN A 165 23.86 0.12 -3.31
N LYS A 166 24.74 -0.89 -3.26
CA LYS A 166 24.50 -2.16 -3.99
C LYS A 166 23.30 -2.91 -3.43
N ALA A 167 23.14 -2.93 -2.10
CA ALA A 167 21.99 -3.53 -1.45
C ALA A 167 20.68 -2.84 -1.87
N TYR A 168 20.66 -1.51 -1.83
CA TYR A 168 19.54 -0.70 -2.30
C TYR A 168 19.22 -0.90 -3.78
N LYS A 169 20.22 -1.04 -4.66
CA LYS A 169 19.97 -1.39 -6.07
C LYS A 169 19.31 -2.76 -6.19
N LYS A 170 19.72 -3.73 -5.37
CA LYS A 170 19.14 -5.08 -5.36
C LYS A 170 17.72 -5.09 -4.78
N SER A 171 17.38 -4.22 -3.83
CA SER A 171 15.99 -4.09 -3.36
C SER A 171 15.04 -3.63 -4.47
N LYS A 172 15.52 -2.88 -5.48
CA LYS A 172 14.70 -2.50 -6.65
C LYS A 172 14.45 -3.67 -7.61
N THR A 173 15.42 -4.56 -7.81
CA THR A 173 15.32 -5.64 -8.81
C THR A 173 14.43 -6.80 -8.38
N ILE A 174 14.33 -7.07 -7.07
CA ILE A 174 13.52 -8.17 -6.52
C ILE A 174 12.02 -8.01 -6.87
N PRO A 175 11.34 -6.90 -6.51
CA PRO A 175 9.95 -6.68 -6.92
C PRO A 175 9.82 -6.44 -8.41
N GLY A 176 10.84 -5.93 -9.11
CA GLY A 176 10.79 -5.76 -10.57
C GLY A 176 10.41 -7.05 -11.32
N LEU A 177 10.90 -8.20 -10.84
CA LEU A 177 10.61 -9.53 -11.41
C LEU A 177 9.35 -10.18 -10.82
N LEU A 178 9.01 -9.91 -9.57
CA LEU A 178 7.85 -10.51 -8.89
C LEU A 178 6.57 -9.66 -9.01
N GLY A 179 6.66 -8.46 -9.59
CA GLY A 179 5.63 -7.42 -9.52
C GLY A 179 5.63 -6.72 -8.16
N ILE A 180 5.28 -7.46 -7.11
CA ILE A 180 5.33 -7.05 -5.71
C ILE A 180 6.08 -8.13 -4.94
N ALA A 181 7.03 -7.74 -4.11
CA ALA A 181 7.82 -8.69 -3.34
C ALA A 181 7.56 -8.55 -1.84
N LYS A 182 7.71 -9.66 -1.11
CA LYS A 182 7.87 -9.61 0.34
C LYS A 182 9.19 -8.94 0.68
N LEU A 183 9.17 -8.09 1.71
CA LEU A 183 10.38 -7.44 2.23
C LEU A 183 11.38 -8.46 2.78
N GLN A 184 10.87 -9.55 3.35
CA GLN A 184 11.67 -10.68 3.83
C GLN A 184 12.58 -11.26 2.75
N TYR A 185 12.14 -11.32 1.49
CA TYR A 185 12.98 -11.82 0.38
C TYR A 185 14.21 -10.96 0.11
N PHE A 186 14.12 -9.67 0.41
CA PHE A 186 15.27 -8.77 0.34
C PHE A 186 16.22 -9.00 1.52
N MET A 187 15.66 -9.15 2.73
CA MET A 187 16.44 -9.42 3.95
C MET A 187 17.20 -10.75 3.87
N GLU A 188 16.62 -11.79 3.27
CA GLU A 188 17.29 -13.09 3.06
C GLU A 188 18.39 -13.04 2.00
N ASP A 189 18.30 -12.11 1.06
CA ASP A 189 19.22 -12.03 -0.08
C ASP A 189 20.48 -11.25 0.20
N ILE A 190 20.49 -10.51 1.30
CA ILE A 190 21.57 -9.62 1.68
C ILE A 190 21.75 -9.76 3.17
N ASP A 191 22.90 -10.30 3.55
CA ASP A 191 23.34 -10.33 4.95
C ASP A 191 23.64 -8.90 5.39
N LEU A 192 22.62 -8.24 5.95
CA LEU A 192 22.68 -6.87 6.46
C LEU A 192 22.63 -6.90 7.99
N GLU A 193 23.53 -6.14 8.60
CA GLU A 193 23.43 -5.84 10.03
C GLU A 193 22.17 -5.00 10.32
N GLU A 194 21.78 -4.91 11.59
CA GLU A 194 20.56 -4.20 12.00
C GLU A 194 20.56 -2.72 11.54
N ILE A 195 21.69 -2.04 11.69
CA ILE A 195 21.86 -0.64 11.27
C ILE A 195 21.76 -0.48 9.75
N ASP A 196 22.41 -1.36 9.00
CA ASP A 196 22.36 -1.37 7.54
C ASP A 196 20.93 -1.58 7.04
N THR A 197 20.21 -2.50 7.68
CA THR A 197 18.80 -2.78 7.39
C THR A 197 17.96 -1.53 7.60
N LYS A 198 18.11 -0.82 8.73
CA LYS A 198 17.39 0.43 9.00
C LYS A 198 17.67 1.48 7.92
N ILE A 199 18.93 1.68 7.57
CA ILE A 199 19.35 2.68 6.57
C ILE A 199 18.77 2.35 5.18
N VAL A 200 18.90 1.11 4.73
CA VAL A 200 18.38 0.71 3.41
C VAL A 200 16.85 0.73 3.38
N LEU A 201 16.18 0.32 4.46
CA LEU A 201 14.72 0.42 4.55
C LEU A 201 14.25 1.88 4.49
N ASN A 202 14.95 2.81 5.15
CA ASN A 202 14.63 4.23 5.05
C ASN A 202 14.79 4.73 3.59
N ALA A 203 15.86 4.32 2.91
CA ALA A 203 16.09 4.66 1.51
C ALA A 203 15.01 4.10 0.56
N ILE A 204 14.48 2.91 0.85
CA ILE A 204 13.36 2.33 0.09
C ILE A 204 12.09 3.16 0.34
N LYS A 205 11.73 3.39 1.61
CA LYS A 205 10.54 4.15 2.01
C LYS A 205 10.53 5.60 1.54
N SER A 206 11.70 6.22 1.45
CA SER A 206 11.86 7.62 1.03
C SER A 206 11.86 7.80 -0.49
N HIS A 207 11.88 6.71 -1.27
CA HIS A 207 11.87 6.82 -2.72
C HIS A 207 10.48 7.20 -3.24
N SER A 208 10.41 8.16 -4.17
CA SER A 208 9.15 8.70 -4.70
C SER A 208 8.23 7.65 -5.32
N ASP A 209 8.81 6.60 -5.90
CA ASP A 209 8.08 5.50 -6.54
C ASP A 209 7.83 4.31 -5.61
N SER A 210 8.14 4.43 -4.32
CA SER A 210 7.98 3.29 -3.42
C SER A 210 6.54 3.12 -2.96
N TRP A 211 6.09 1.87 -2.95
CA TRP A 211 4.80 1.48 -2.40
C TRP A 211 5.00 0.35 -1.39
N PHE A 212 4.23 0.38 -0.31
CA PHE A 212 4.26 -0.62 0.77
C PHE A 212 2.86 -1.00 1.22
N TYR A 213 2.71 -2.26 1.62
CA TYR A 213 1.49 -2.77 2.24
C TYR A 213 1.75 -3.98 3.12
N LYS A 214 1.03 -4.09 4.23
CA LYS A 214 1.14 -5.22 5.14
C LYS A 214 -0.06 -6.15 4.98
N HIS A 215 0.20 -7.44 4.82
CA HIS A 215 -0.82 -8.47 4.67
C HIS A 215 -0.39 -9.77 5.36
N ASP A 216 -1.26 -10.32 6.20
CA ASP A 216 -1.01 -11.55 6.97
C ASP A 216 0.32 -11.55 7.74
N GLY A 217 0.63 -10.41 8.38
CA GLY A 217 1.86 -10.24 9.15
C GLY A 217 3.11 -9.90 8.33
N GLU A 218 3.04 -10.00 7.00
CA GLU A 218 4.17 -9.82 6.10
C GLU A 218 4.14 -8.45 5.43
N ASP A 219 5.30 -7.80 5.32
CA ASP A 219 5.45 -6.55 4.59
C ASP A 219 5.73 -6.82 3.10
N TYR A 220 4.96 -6.17 2.24
CA TYR A 220 5.12 -6.19 0.79
C TYR A 220 5.54 -4.81 0.29
N TYR A 221 6.33 -4.79 -0.78
CA TYR A 221 6.77 -3.56 -1.41
C TYR A 221 6.98 -3.72 -2.91
N LEU A 222 6.91 -2.59 -3.61
CA LEU A 222 7.44 -2.46 -4.97
C LEU A 222 7.98 -1.06 -5.21
N PHE A 223 8.65 -0.91 -6.36
CA PHE A 223 8.91 0.38 -6.98
C PHE A 223 8.05 0.50 -8.23
N GLU A 224 7.25 1.55 -8.29
CA GLU A 224 6.31 1.87 -9.37
C GLU A 224 7.03 2.51 -10.58
N SER A 225 8.15 1.91 -10.99
CA SER A 225 8.95 2.30 -12.15
C SER A 225 8.62 1.42 -13.37
N ARG A 226 9.05 1.85 -14.56
CA ARG A 226 8.88 1.11 -15.82
C ARG A 226 9.58 -0.25 -15.84
N ASP A 227 10.56 -0.48 -14.97
CA ASP A 227 11.23 -1.78 -14.89
C ASP A 227 10.39 -2.83 -14.14
N ASN A 228 9.24 -2.45 -13.58
CA ASN A 228 8.37 -3.34 -12.82
C ASN A 228 7.39 -4.11 -13.72
N THR A 229 7.31 -5.42 -13.54
CA THR A 229 6.45 -6.29 -14.35
C THR A 229 4.94 -5.95 -14.26
N ILE A 230 4.44 -5.52 -13.10
CA ILE A 230 3.02 -5.11 -12.98
C ILE A 230 2.77 -3.80 -13.72
N VAL A 231 3.68 -2.84 -13.62
CA VAL A 231 3.59 -1.58 -14.36
C VAL A 231 3.60 -1.85 -15.87
N ASN A 232 4.51 -2.70 -16.34
CA ASN A 232 4.54 -3.14 -17.75
C ASN A 232 3.25 -3.85 -18.18
N SER A 233 2.64 -4.66 -17.31
CA SER A 233 1.34 -5.28 -17.59
C SER A 233 0.23 -4.22 -17.71
N LEU A 234 0.20 -3.20 -16.85
CA LEU A 234 -0.75 -2.08 -16.93
C LEU A 234 -0.57 -1.27 -18.23
N GLU A 235 0.67 -0.99 -18.63
CA GLU A 235 0.99 -0.30 -19.89
C GLU A 235 0.51 -1.10 -21.11
N LYS A 236 0.60 -2.43 -21.06
CA LYS A 236 0.02 -3.30 -22.11
C LYS A 236 -1.49 -3.27 -22.11
N ILE A 237 -2.13 -3.40 -20.94
CA ILE A 237 -3.59 -3.35 -20.77
C ILE A 237 -4.16 -2.04 -21.31
N LYS A 238 -3.43 -0.92 -21.14
CA LYS A 238 -3.84 0.40 -21.61
C LYS A 238 -4.09 0.47 -23.13
N ASN A 239 -3.52 -0.43 -23.92
CA ASN A 239 -3.82 -0.55 -25.36
C ASN A 239 -5.21 -1.12 -25.64
N ILE A 240 -5.79 -1.85 -24.69
CA ILE A 240 -7.07 -2.55 -24.83
C ILE A 240 -8.19 -1.76 -24.14
N THR A 241 -7.94 -1.27 -22.93
CA THR A 241 -8.93 -0.53 -22.13
C THR A 241 -8.27 0.52 -21.24
N SER A 242 -9.01 1.57 -20.90
CA SER A 242 -8.61 2.54 -19.89
C SER A 242 -9.14 2.22 -18.50
N GLU A 243 -10.06 1.25 -18.38
CA GLU A 243 -10.69 0.89 -17.13
C GLU A 243 -11.10 -0.59 -17.08
N GLU A 244 -11.12 -1.15 -15.87
CA GLU A 244 -11.58 -2.52 -15.62
C GLU A 244 -12.01 -2.67 -14.16
N ASP A 245 -12.87 -3.65 -13.89
CA ASP A 245 -13.23 -4.04 -12.53
C ASP A 245 -11.99 -4.46 -11.71
N LEU A 246 -11.93 -4.03 -10.45
CA LEU A 246 -10.81 -4.26 -9.53
C LEU A 246 -10.48 -5.75 -9.37
N ASP A 247 -11.50 -6.60 -9.22
CA ASP A 247 -11.33 -8.03 -9.03
C ASP A 247 -10.76 -8.70 -10.29
N THR A 248 -11.35 -8.35 -11.44
CA THR A 248 -10.89 -8.80 -12.74
C THR A 248 -9.44 -8.41 -12.98
N LEU A 249 -9.11 -7.13 -12.79
CA LEU A 249 -7.77 -6.60 -13.04
C LEU A 249 -6.73 -7.24 -12.12
N ALA A 250 -7.06 -7.45 -10.84
CA ALA A 250 -6.17 -8.14 -9.90
C ALA A 250 -5.90 -9.59 -10.31
N ILE A 251 -6.92 -10.34 -10.74
CA ILE A 251 -6.77 -11.72 -11.23
C ILE A 251 -5.88 -11.78 -12.48
N VAL A 252 -6.09 -10.86 -13.42
CA VAL A 252 -5.32 -10.80 -14.66
C VAL A 252 -3.86 -10.49 -14.37
N LEU A 253 -3.59 -9.50 -13.52
CA LEU A 253 -2.23 -9.16 -13.12
C LEU A 253 -1.54 -10.32 -12.39
N GLU A 254 -2.21 -10.95 -11.42
CA GLU A 254 -1.67 -12.12 -10.70
C GLU A 254 -1.27 -13.25 -11.67
N ASN A 255 -2.15 -13.53 -12.62
CA ASN A 255 -1.92 -14.57 -13.61
C ASN A 255 -0.78 -14.21 -14.58
N SER A 256 -0.67 -12.94 -14.97
CA SER A 256 0.38 -12.46 -15.86
C SER A 256 1.80 -12.61 -15.28
N LEU A 257 1.94 -12.51 -13.96
CA LEU A 257 3.22 -12.71 -13.27
C LEU A 257 3.76 -14.13 -13.48
N ARG A 258 2.87 -15.11 -13.61
CA ARG A 258 3.23 -16.54 -13.80
C ARG A 258 3.75 -16.85 -15.19
N ARG A 259 3.86 -15.85 -16.09
CA ARG A 259 4.52 -15.98 -17.41
C ARG A 259 5.99 -16.39 -17.29
N ARG A 260 6.63 -16.10 -16.16
CA ARG A 260 8.01 -16.51 -15.85
C ARG A 260 8.03 -17.34 -14.57
N THR A 261 9.01 -18.22 -14.45
CA THR A 261 9.29 -18.91 -13.19
C THR A 261 9.77 -17.90 -12.16
N ALA A 262 9.17 -17.91 -10.97
CA ALA A 262 9.56 -17.01 -9.90
C ALA A 262 11.04 -17.21 -9.53
N PRO A 263 11.85 -16.13 -9.43
CA PRO A 263 13.25 -16.22 -9.03
C PRO A 263 13.39 -16.93 -7.68
N LYS A 264 14.41 -17.80 -7.55
CA LYS A 264 14.71 -18.53 -6.30
C LYS A 264 13.52 -19.30 -5.70
N LYS A 265 12.57 -19.75 -6.53
CA LYS A 265 11.35 -20.46 -6.10
C LYS A 265 10.50 -19.66 -5.09
N ARG A 266 10.54 -18.32 -5.20
CA ARG A 266 9.71 -17.42 -4.38
C ARG A 266 8.25 -17.48 -4.80
N ASN A 267 7.38 -16.95 -3.93
CA ASN A 267 5.97 -16.83 -4.24
C ASN A 267 5.68 -15.46 -4.87
N TYR A 268 4.78 -15.46 -5.84
CA TYR A 268 4.14 -14.25 -6.34
C TYR A 268 3.22 -13.65 -5.26
N PRO A 269 2.94 -12.33 -5.31
CA PRO A 269 2.04 -11.70 -4.35
C PRO A 269 0.63 -12.28 -4.47
N PRO A 270 -0.11 -12.43 -3.34
CA PRO A 270 -1.50 -12.85 -3.40
C PRO A 270 -2.37 -11.76 -4.04
N LYS A 271 -3.51 -12.17 -4.60
CA LYS A 271 -4.48 -11.28 -5.27
C LYS A 271 -4.86 -10.08 -4.40
N GLU A 272 -5.05 -10.28 -3.10
CA GLU A 272 -5.45 -9.25 -2.14
C GLU A 272 -4.38 -8.15 -2.01
N VAL A 273 -3.09 -8.50 -2.10
CA VAL A 273 -1.99 -7.52 -2.13
C VAL A 273 -2.00 -6.74 -3.44
N ILE A 274 -2.27 -7.40 -4.58
CA ILE A 274 -2.41 -6.74 -5.89
C ILE A 274 -3.61 -5.78 -5.90
N LYS A 275 -4.75 -6.16 -5.31
CA LYS A 275 -5.89 -5.26 -5.14
C LYS A 275 -5.50 -4.00 -4.37
N GLN A 276 -4.79 -4.16 -3.26
CA GLN A 276 -4.37 -3.02 -2.43
C GLN A 276 -3.37 -2.13 -3.14
N TYR A 277 -2.53 -2.72 -4.00
CA TYR A 277 -1.70 -1.96 -4.92
C TYR A 277 -2.54 -1.12 -5.88
N LEU A 278 -3.49 -1.74 -6.60
CA LEU A 278 -4.39 -1.02 -7.52
C LEU A 278 -5.23 0.07 -6.83
N LEU A 279 -5.58 -0.10 -5.55
CA LEU A 279 -6.31 0.92 -4.77
C LEU A 279 -5.47 2.17 -4.45
N ARG A 280 -4.15 2.06 -4.40
CA ARG A 280 -3.26 3.09 -3.82
C ARG A 280 -2.10 3.48 -4.73
N SER A 281 -2.01 2.86 -5.90
CA SER A 281 -0.96 3.11 -6.89
C SER A 281 -1.11 4.52 -7.47
N LYS A 282 0.02 5.17 -7.76
CA LYS A 282 0.01 6.44 -8.50
C LYS A 282 -0.44 6.27 -9.97
N HIS A 283 -0.43 5.04 -10.47
CA HIS A 283 -0.78 4.68 -11.85
C HIS A 283 -2.26 4.37 -12.04
N THR A 284 -3.06 4.43 -10.97
CA THR A 284 -4.48 4.10 -11.00
C THR A 284 -5.32 5.12 -10.25
N GLN A 285 -6.61 5.18 -10.61
CA GLN A 285 -7.64 5.90 -9.85
C GLN A 285 -8.85 5.01 -9.74
N ILE A 286 -9.59 5.10 -8.63
CA ILE A 286 -10.74 4.22 -8.40
C ILE A 286 -12.01 5.03 -8.23
N LYS A 287 -13.05 4.57 -8.92
CA LYS A 287 -14.42 5.02 -8.74
C LYS A 287 -15.29 3.78 -8.56
N SER A 288 -15.90 3.64 -7.39
CA SER A 288 -16.65 2.44 -7.02
C SER A 288 -15.76 1.18 -7.09
N SER A 289 -16.07 0.21 -7.96
CA SER A 289 -15.27 -0.99 -8.22
C SER A 289 -14.37 -0.89 -9.46
N ILE A 290 -14.43 0.23 -10.20
CA ILE A 290 -13.75 0.39 -11.48
C ILE A 290 -12.40 1.09 -11.29
N VAL A 291 -11.34 0.40 -11.69
CA VAL A 291 -9.98 0.90 -11.72
C VAL A 291 -9.73 1.58 -13.06
N HIS A 292 -9.50 2.89 -13.02
CA HIS A 292 -9.04 3.68 -14.16
C HIS A 292 -7.51 3.63 -14.21
N ILE A 293 -6.96 3.26 -15.36
CA ILE A 293 -5.53 3.04 -15.57
C ILE A 293 -4.92 4.30 -16.18
N ASN A 294 -3.97 4.91 -15.46
CA ASN A 294 -3.33 6.19 -15.78
C ASN A 294 -1.84 6.01 -16.08
N VAL A 295 -1.54 5.18 -17.09
CA VAL A 295 -0.19 5.01 -17.65
C VAL A 295 -0.21 5.27 -19.15
N GLU A 296 0.96 5.45 -19.74
CA GLU A 296 1.12 5.47 -21.18
C GLU A 296 1.08 4.04 -21.76
N PRO A 297 0.46 3.82 -22.92
CA PRO A 297 0.43 2.49 -23.54
C PRO A 297 1.82 2.09 -24.03
N ALA A 298 2.19 0.83 -23.78
CA ALA A 298 3.41 0.22 -24.31
C ALA A 298 3.11 -0.62 -25.56
N GLU A 299 4.09 -0.80 -26.45
CA GLU A 299 3.89 -1.63 -27.65
C GLU A 299 3.54 -3.08 -27.30
N LEU A 300 2.52 -3.60 -27.98
CA LEU A 300 2.16 -5.01 -27.94
C LEU A 300 3.03 -5.82 -28.90
N THR A 301 3.44 -7.02 -28.49
CA THR A 301 4.11 -7.97 -29.40
C THR A 301 3.16 -8.45 -30.50
N ASP A 302 3.69 -9.02 -31.60
CA ASP A 302 2.87 -9.50 -32.71
C ASP A 302 1.80 -10.51 -32.28
N ILE A 303 2.15 -11.45 -31.39
CA ILE A 303 1.20 -12.44 -30.86
C ILE A 303 0.17 -11.81 -29.93
N GLU A 304 0.55 -10.80 -29.12
CA GLU A 304 -0.37 -10.05 -28.26
C GLU A 304 -1.36 -9.25 -29.11
N ARG A 305 -0.92 -8.64 -30.22
CA ARG A 305 -1.82 -8.00 -31.21
C ARG A 305 -2.75 -9.00 -31.87
N ALA A 306 -2.24 -10.13 -32.33
CA ALA A 306 -3.01 -11.15 -33.03
C ALA A 306 -4.12 -11.74 -32.16
N VAL A 307 -3.80 -12.14 -30.92
CA VAL A 307 -4.80 -12.71 -29.99
C VAL A 307 -5.81 -11.66 -29.56
N SER A 308 -5.39 -10.41 -29.38
CA SER A 308 -6.29 -9.32 -29.02
C SER A 308 -7.26 -9.01 -30.14
N LYS A 309 -6.78 -8.96 -31.39
CA LYS A 309 -7.64 -8.80 -32.57
C LYS A 309 -8.66 -9.93 -32.67
N TYR A 310 -8.23 -11.17 -32.52
CA TYR A 310 -9.14 -12.33 -32.55
C TYR A 310 -10.25 -12.22 -31.50
N LEU A 311 -9.90 -11.95 -30.24
CA LEU A 311 -10.87 -11.80 -29.15
C LEU A 311 -11.71 -10.51 -29.27
N ALA A 312 -11.25 -9.53 -30.05
CA ALA A 312 -12.03 -8.35 -30.38
C ALA A 312 -13.15 -8.67 -31.38
N GLU A 313 -12.88 -9.53 -32.36
CA GLU A 313 -13.74 -9.78 -33.54
C GLU A 313 -14.55 -11.09 -33.47
N SER A 314 -14.11 -12.09 -32.69
CA SER A 314 -14.73 -13.43 -32.65
C SER A 314 -15.68 -13.62 -31.46
N ASP A 315 -16.79 -14.32 -31.69
CA ASP A 315 -17.72 -14.79 -30.65
C ASP A 315 -17.27 -16.10 -29.99
N VAL A 316 -16.32 -16.82 -30.61
CA VAL A 316 -15.81 -18.10 -30.12
C VAL A 316 -14.56 -17.88 -29.31
N ASN A 317 -14.63 -18.20 -28.03
CA ASN A 317 -13.66 -17.77 -27.04
C ASN A 317 -13.09 -18.89 -26.17
N ASP A 318 -13.01 -20.10 -26.71
CA ASP A 318 -12.30 -21.24 -26.13
C ASP A 318 -10.85 -21.31 -26.62
N TYR A 319 -9.99 -21.96 -25.82
CA TYR A 319 -8.57 -22.06 -26.11
C TYR A 319 -8.24 -22.86 -27.40
N PRO A 320 -8.85 -24.03 -27.69
CA PRO A 320 -8.63 -24.73 -28.94
C PRO A 320 -8.77 -23.84 -30.18
N THR A 321 -9.88 -23.10 -30.28
CA THR A 321 -10.13 -22.23 -31.44
C THR A 321 -9.14 -21.06 -31.51
N ILE A 322 -8.83 -20.42 -30.38
CA ILE A 322 -7.81 -19.36 -30.31
C ILE A 322 -6.44 -19.91 -30.75
N SER A 323 -6.09 -21.12 -30.31
CA SER A 323 -4.81 -21.73 -30.64
C SER A 323 -4.71 -22.09 -32.12
N GLU A 324 -5.76 -22.60 -32.74
CA GLU A 324 -5.78 -22.91 -34.18
C GLU A 324 -5.59 -21.64 -35.02
N TYR A 325 -6.28 -20.56 -34.66
CA TYR A 325 -6.10 -19.26 -35.31
C TYR A 325 -4.64 -18.78 -35.20
N LEU A 326 -4.04 -18.83 -34.00
CA LEU A 326 -2.67 -18.36 -33.84
C LEU A 326 -1.64 -19.28 -34.54
N ILE A 327 -1.88 -20.59 -34.62
CA ILE A 327 -1.05 -21.50 -35.42
C ILE A 327 -1.13 -21.15 -36.92
N SER A 328 -2.32 -20.76 -37.41
CA SER A 328 -2.48 -20.32 -38.81
C SER A 328 -1.69 -19.06 -39.16
N LEU A 329 -1.27 -18.29 -38.16
CA LEU A 329 -0.40 -17.12 -38.26
C LEU A 329 1.09 -17.45 -38.02
N ASP A 330 1.46 -18.73 -38.05
CA ASP A 330 2.84 -19.22 -37.88
C ASP A 330 3.43 -19.02 -36.47
N PHE A 331 2.58 -18.89 -35.44
CA PHE A 331 3.05 -18.87 -34.05
C PHE A 331 3.24 -20.29 -33.49
N GLU A 332 4.38 -20.51 -32.84
CA GLU A 332 4.65 -21.78 -32.17
C GLU A 332 3.79 -21.98 -30.91
N LYS A 333 3.40 -23.23 -30.66
CA LYS A 333 2.57 -23.63 -29.52
C LYS A 333 3.06 -23.12 -28.15
N PRO A 334 4.35 -23.22 -27.78
CA PRO A 334 4.82 -22.71 -26.48
C PRO A 334 4.67 -21.19 -26.32
N THR A 335 4.73 -20.45 -27.44
CA THR A 335 4.55 -18.98 -27.46
C THR A 335 3.07 -18.63 -27.33
N ILE A 336 2.19 -19.38 -28.01
CA ILE A 336 0.73 -19.29 -27.88
C ILE A 336 0.30 -19.53 -26.43
N ASP A 337 0.76 -20.62 -25.82
CA ASP A 337 0.38 -20.98 -24.45
C ASP A 337 0.72 -19.87 -23.46
N LYS A 338 1.91 -19.27 -23.59
CA LYS A 338 2.31 -18.13 -22.76
C LYS A 338 1.48 -16.88 -23.04
N ALA A 339 1.21 -16.58 -24.31
CA ALA A 339 0.47 -15.39 -24.72
C ALA A 339 -1.03 -15.46 -24.38
N VAL A 340 -1.58 -16.66 -24.21
CA VAL A 340 -2.98 -16.89 -23.85
C VAL A 340 -3.15 -17.13 -22.35
N PHE A 341 -2.43 -18.11 -21.78
CA PHE A 341 -2.64 -18.52 -20.39
C PHE A 341 -2.05 -17.57 -19.36
N HIS A 342 -1.03 -16.78 -19.70
CA HIS A 342 -0.38 -15.82 -18.81
C HIS A 342 -0.39 -14.40 -19.40
N SER A 343 -1.43 -14.09 -20.18
CA SER A 343 -1.60 -12.79 -20.78
C SER A 343 -1.98 -11.73 -19.74
N PRO A 344 -1.41 -10.52 -19.78
CA PRO A 344 -1.97 -9.38 -19.08
C PRO A 344 -3.22 -8.83 -19.79
N LEU A 345 -3.53 -9.25 -21.03
CA LEU A 345 -4.63 -8.69 -21.82
C LEU A 345 -5.92 -9.51 -21.73
N ILE A 346 -5.85 -10.71 -21.15
CA ILE A 346 -6.92 -11.72 -21.24
C ILE A 346 -7.35 -12.13 -19.84
N PHE A 347 -8.64 -11.96 -19.56
CA PHE A 347 -9.31 -12.59 -18.44
C PHE A 347 -9.76 -14.00 -18.82
N VAL A 348 -9.53 -14.95 -17.90
CA VAL A 348 -9.91 -16.36 -18.07
C VAL A 348 -10.97 -16.71 -17.04
N ASP A 349 -12.21 -16.88 -17.51
CA ASP A 349 -13.31 -17.37 -16.69
C ASP A 349 -13.20 -18.90 -16.52
N LYS A 350 -13.16 -19.35 -15.27
CA LYS A 350 -13.06 -20.76 -14.88
C LYS A 350 -14.30 -21.25 -14.12
N SER A 351 -15.36 -20.44 -14.05
CA SER A 351 -16.58 -20.71 -13.28
C SER A 351 -17.28 -22.02 -13.69
N GLN A 352 -17.20 -22.39 -14.97
CA GLN A 352 -17.79 -23.60 -15.54
C GLN A 352 -16.96 -24.89 -15.30
N GLY A 353 -15.93 -24.82 -14.46
CA GLY A 353 -15.08 -25.96 -14.13
C GLY A 353 -13.97 -26.23 -15.15
N ARG A 354 -13.23 -27.32 -14.91
CA ARG A 354 -12.08 -27.69 -15.74
C ARG A 354 -12.54 -27.98 -17.18
N TYR A 355 -11.73 -27.58 -18.16
CA TYR A 355 -11.98 -27.74 -19.60
C TYR A 355 -13.06 -26.85 -20.22
N HIS A 356 -13.75 -26.02 -19.43
CA HIS A 356 -14.77 -25.07 -19.92
C HIS A 356 -14.35 -23.61 -19.71
N TYR A 357 -13.06 -23.33 -19.88
CA TYR A 357 -12.53 -21.98 -19.70
C TYR A 357 -12.94 -21.09 -20.86
N ARG A 358 -13.40 -19.87 -20.54
CA ARG A 358 -13.71 -18.83 -21.52
C ARG A 358 -12.73 -17.69 -21.39
N TYR A 359 -12.27 -17.20 -22.53
CA TYR A 359 -11.25 -16.17 -22.62
C TYR A 359 -11.89 -14.87 -23.10
N ARG A 360 -11.59 -13.75 -22.47
CA ARG A 360 -12.07 -12.44 -22.93
C ARG A 360 -10.99 -11.39 -22.79
N LEU A 361 -11.06 -10.35 -23.60
CA LEU A 361 -10.25 -9.17 -23.35
C LEU A 361 -10.67 -8.50 -22.05
N VAL A 362 -9.67 -7.95 -21.35
CA VAL A 362 -9.91 -6.93 -20.32
C VAL A 362 -10.66 -5.74 -20.93
N GLY A 363 -11.54 -5.11 -20.16
CA GLY A 363 -12.44 -4.02 -20.59
C GLY A 363 -13.66 -4.48 -21.39
N LYS A 364 -13.68 -5.71 -21.90
CA LYS A 364 -14.91 -6.35 -22.42
C LYS A 364 -15.60 -7.08 -21.27
N SER A 365 -16.20 -6.36 -20.32
CA SER A 365 -17.19 -7.00 -19.45
C SER A 365 -18.42 -7.34 -20.30
N VAL A 366 -18.89 -8.59 -20.21
CA VAL A 366 -20.27 -8.93 -20.55
C VAL A 366 -21.14 -8.05 -19.66
N SER A 367 -22.28 -7.58 -20.16
CA SER A 367 -23.29 -6.81 -19.44
C SER A 367 -23.77 -7.50 -18.14
N SER A 368 -22.93 -7.44 -17.11
CA SER A 368 -23.18 -7.76 -15.71
C SER A 368 -22.96 -6.52 -14.85
N SER A 369 -22.88 -5.34 -15.48
CA SER A 369 -22.72 -4.04 -14.82
C SER A 369 -23.97 -3.60 -14.08
N GLU A 370 -25.17 -4.12 -14.39
CA GLU A 370 -26.37 -3.70 -13.66
C GLU A 370 -26.43 -4.30 -12.24
N LEU A 371 -26.10 -5.59 -12.07
CA LEU A 371 -26.20 -6.26 -10.77
C LEU A 371 -25.06 -5.90 -9.78
N ALA A 372 -23.82 -5.72 -10.28
CA ALA A 372 -22.68 -5.37 -9.44
C ALA A 372 -22.62 -3.89 -9.07
N ASP A 373 -23.09 -3.00 -9.96
CA ASP A 373 -23.17 -1.56 -9.69
C ASP A 373 -24.35 -1.27 -8.73
N GLU A 374 -25.49 -1.97 -8.87
CA GLU A 374 -26.61 -1.86 -7.93
C GLU A 374 -26.21 -2.31 -6.52
N TYR A 375 -25.54 -3.45 -6.37
CA TYR A 375 -25.07 -3.93 -5.06
C TYR A 375 -24.18 -2.89 -4.34
N GLU A 376 -23.18 -2.34 -5.03
CA GLU A 376 -22.26 -1.38 -4.42
C GLU A 376 -22.93 -0.02 -4.19
N VAL A 377 -23.83 0.43 -5.08
CA VAL A 377 -24.67 1.63 -4.87
C VAL A 377 -25.52 1.46 -3.61
N PHE A 378 -26.19 0.33 -3.44
CA PHE A 378 -27.01 0.06 -2.26
C PHE A 378 -26.18 -0.04 -0.99
N ARG A 379 -25.01 -0.69 -1.06
CA ARG A 379 -24.08 -0.77 0.07
C ARG A 379 -23.55 0.60 0.50
N GLN A 380 -23.19 1.47 -0.44
CA GLN A 380 -22.77 2.84 -0.14
C GLN A 380 -23.93 3.68 0.45
N ARG A 381 -25.16 3.50 -0.05
CA ARG A 381 -26.36 4.12 0.54
C ARG A 381 -26.57 3.65 1.99
N LEU A 382 -26.39 2.37 2.28
CA LEU A 382 -26.48 1.80 3.64
C LEU A 382 -25.41 2.35 4.58
N ILE A 383 -24.16 2.45 4.12
CA ILE A 383 -23.05 3.01 4.90
C ILE A 383 -23.32 4.48 5.21
N LYS A 384 -23.75 5.25 4.20
CA LYS A 384 -24.07 6.68 4.35
C LYS A 384 -25.27 6.91 5.28
N ALA A 385 -26.31 6.08 5.20
CA ALA A 385 -27.47 6.17 6.09
C ALA A 385 -27.15 5.77 7.54
N SER A 386 -26.05 5.05 7.76
CA SER A 386 -25.60 4.53 9.06
C SER A 386 -24.47 5.37 9.69
N SER A 387 -24.06 6.49 9.08
CA SER A 387 -22.91 7.30 9.55
C SER A 387 -23.07 7.88 10.96
N ASP A 388 -24.32 8.07 11.42
CA ASP A 388 -24.66 8.56 12.77
C ASP A 388 -25.25 7.44 13.66
N GLY A 389 -25.04 6.17 13.29
CA GLY A 389 -25.68 4.99 13.89
C GLY A 389 -26.95 4.54 13.13
N THR A 390 -27.26 3.24 13.22
CA THR A 390 -28.37 2.57 12.51
C THR A 390 -29.76 2.79 13.14
N ASP A 391 -29.81 3.31 14.37
CA ASP A 391 -31.06 3.58 15.09
C ASP A 391 -31.40 5.10 15.04
N GLY A 392 -32.61 5.46 14.61
CA GLY A 392 -33.07 6.86 14.54
C GLY A 392 -33.67 7.38 15.85
N ALA A 393 -33.43 8.67 16.15
CA ALA A 393 -33.84 9.35 17.38
C ALA A 393 -35.26 10.00 17.35
N ASN A 394 -36.20 9.47 16.57
CA ASN A 394 -37.58 9.96 16.55
C ASN A 394 -38.52 9.04 17.35
N SER A 395 -39.68 9.56 17.76
CA SER A 395 -40.69 8.97 18.67
C SER A 395 -41.29 7.61 18.25
N VAL A 396 -40.79 7.01 17.18
CA VAL A 396 -40.84 5.59 16.87
C VAL A 396 -39.44 5.23 16.36
N THR A 397 -38.74 4.30 17.02
CA THR A 397 -37.38 3.85 16.65
C THR A 397 -37.40 3.22 15.26
N THR A 398 -37.25 4.06 14.24
CA THR A 398 -37.21 3.66 12.84
C THR A 398 -35.79 3.27 12.50
N ARG A 399 -35.63 2.02 12.02
CA ARG A 399 -34.35 1.46 11.57
C ARG A 399 -34.03 2.03 10.19
N LYS A 400 -33.02 2.89 10.10
CA LYS A 400 -32.72 3.66 8.89
C LYS A 400 -32.29 2.76 7.73
N GLU A 401 -31.62 1.66 8.03
CA GLU A 401 -31.13 0.68 7.07
C GLU A 401 -32.24 -0.18 6.45
N HIS A 402 -33.35 -0.39 7.18
CA HIS A 402 -34.40 -1.32 6.77
C HIS A 402 -35.13 -0.87 5.49
N HIS A 403 -35.33 0.45 5.33
CA HIS A 403 -35.94 1.00 4.12
C HIS A 403 -35.09 0.72 2.88
N ILE A 404 -33.76 0.89 3.00
CA ILE A 404 -32.81 0.67 1.90
C ILE A 404 -32.71 -0.83 1.57
N LEU A 405 -32.68 -1.69 2.59
CA LEU A 405 -32.71 -3.16 2.41
C LEU A 405 -34.03 -3.64 1.80
N SER A 406 -35.14 -2.94 2.05
CA SER A 406 -36.44 -3.25 1.44
C SER A 406 -36.46 -2.87 -0.03
N GLN A 407 -35.90 -1.71 -0.39
CA GLN A 407 -35.68 -1.32 -1.78
C GLN A 407 -34.80 -2.34 -2.52
N TRP A 408 -33.70 -2.79 -1.91
CA TRP A 408 -32.84 -3.83 -2.49
C TRP A 408 -33.60 -5.11 -2.88
N LEU A 409 -34.58 -5.54 -2.07
CA LEU A 409 -35.34 -6.75 -2.37
C LEU A 409 -36.46 -6.53 -3.40
N PHE A 410 -37.11 -5.36 -3.36
CA PHE A 410 -38.44 -5.17 -3.94
C PHE A 410 -38.59 -3.97 -4.88
N GLU A 411 -37.57 -3.14 -5.05
CA GLU A 411 -37.64 -1.99 -5.96
C GLU A 411 -37.99 -2.45 -7.38
N GLY A 412 -38.98 -1.78 -8.00
CA GLY A 412 -39.49 -2.15 -9.32
C GLY A 412 -40.34 -3.42 -9.38
N LYS A 413 -40.62 -4.11 -8.27
CA LYS A 413 -41.39 -5.37 -8.25
C LYS A 413 -42.80 -5.17 -7.68
N GLU A 414 -43.79 -5.78 -8.33
CA GLU A 414 -45.14 -5.92 -7.77
C GLU A 414 -45.31 -7.24 -6.99
N LYS A 415 -44.54 -8.25 -7.38
CA LYS A 415 -44.56 -9.60 -6.81
C LYS A 415 -43.15 -10.16 -6.68
N GLU A 416 -42.96 -11.08 -5.73
CA GLU A 416 -41.72 -11.84 -5.55
C GLU A 416 -42.04 -13.17 -4.82
N HIS A 417 -41.12 -14.12 -4.87
CA HIS A 417 -41.26 -15.41 -4.21
C HIS A 417 -40.74 -15.35 -2.76
N CYS A 418 -41.45 -15.99 -1.84
CA CYS A 418 -40.92 -16.24 -0.50
C CYS A 418 -39.72 -17.18 -0.57
N ALA A 419 -38.60 -16.82 0.04
CA ALA A 419 -37.37 -17.60 0.02
C ALA A 419 -37.54 -19.02 0.61
N ILE A 420 -38.48 -19.22 1.54
CA ILE A 420 -38.70 -20.48 2.25
C ILE A 420 -39.77 -21.35 1.59
N CYS A 421 -41.01 -20.85 1.45
CA CYS A 421 -42.11 -21.65 0.90
C CYS A 421 -42.20 -21.62 -0.62
N LYS A 422 -41.41 -20.75 -1.28
CA LYS A 422 -41.35 -20.61 -2.75
C LYS A 422 -42.65 -20.25 -3.45
N LYS A 423 -43.67 -19.86 -2.71
CA LYS A 423 -44.92 -19.34 -3.29
C LYS A 423 -44.71 -17.88 -3.71
N GLU A 424 -45.32 -17.48 -4.81
CA GLU A 424 -45.35 -16.08 -5.27
C GLU A 424 -46.33 -15.28 -4.41
N PHE A 425 -45.91 -14.09 -3.98
CA PHE A 425 -46.74 -13.17 -3.23
C PHE A 425 -46.64 -11.76 -3.81
N SER A 426 -47.63 -10.92 -3.53
CA SER A 426 -47.46 -9.48 -3.69
C SER A 426 -46.35 -8.99 -2.74
N VAL A 427 -45.57 -7.98 -3.15
CA VAL A 427 -44.54 -7.38 -2.29
C VAL A 427 -45.12 -6.92 -0.94
N LYS A 428 -46.38 -6.47 -0.92
CA LYS A 428 -47.10 -6.06 0.30
C LYS A 428 -47.33 -7.20 1.31
N SER A 429 -47.19 -8.44 0.88
CA SER A 429 -47.32 -9.65 1.70
C SER A 429 -45.98 -10.29 2.04
N LEU A 430 -44.87 -9.62 1.71
CA LEU A 430 -43.51 -10.05 2.01
C LEU A 430 -42.85 -9.09 2.99
N VAL A 431 -41.92 -9.62 3.77
CA VAL A 431 -41.07 -8.85 4.69
C VAL A 431 -39.61 -8.98 4.31
N THR A 432 -38.85 -7.93 4.59
CA THR A 432 -37.39 -7.89 4.47
C THR A 432 -36.76 -8.52 5.72
N ALA A 433 -36.76 -9.85 5.76
CA ALA A 433 -36.23 -10.61 6.89
C ALA A 433 -34.70 -10.66 6.84
N HIS A 434 -34.04 -10.45 7.98
CA HIS A 434 -32.59 -10.68 8.05
C HIS A 434 -32.29 -12.18 8.14
N LYS A 435 -31.29 -12.64 7.41
CA LYS A 435 -30.78 -14.01 7.46
C LYS A 435 -30.23 -14.33 8.86
N LYS A 436 -29.47 -13.39 9.44
CA LYS A 436 -28.96 -13.42 10.82
C LYS A 436 -29.73 -12.41 11.68
N LYS A 437 -30.07 -12.75 12.93
CA LYS A 437 -30.80 -11.82 13.80
C LYS A 437 -30.02 -10.50 13.93
N ARG A 438 -30.67 -9.37 13.66
CA ARG A 438 -30.05 -8.02 13.68
C ARG A 438 -29.22 -7.74 14.94
N LYS A 439 -29.69 -8.18 16.11
CA LYS A 439 -28.99 -8.03 17.40
C LYS A 439 -27.67 -8.79 17.48
N ASP A 440 -27.53 -9.86 16.71
CA ASP A 440 -26.35 -10.71 16.62
C ASP A 440 -25.46 -10.32 15.41
N CYS A 441 -25.90 -9.38 14.56
CA CYS A 441 -25.13 -8.86 13.44
C CYS A 441 -24.11 -7.81 13.89
N ALA A 442 -22.88 -7.91 13.38
CA ALA A 442 -21.89 -6.84 13.42
C ALA A 442 -22.27 -5.70 12.47
N GLU A 443 -21.68 -4.53 12.65
CA GLU A 443 -22.08 -3.31 11.90
C GLU A 443 -21.84 -3.44 10.39
N ASN A 444 -20.77 -4.12 9.99
CA ASN A 444 -20.49 -4.44 8.59
C ASN A 444 -21.49 -5.44 7.99
N GLU A 445 -22.06 -6.34 8.80
CA GLU A 445 -23.11 -7.27 8.36
C GLU A 445 -24.46 -6.55 8.23
N ARG A 446 -24.75 -5.56 9.09
CA ARG A 446 -25.98 -4.74 9.02
C ARG A 446 -26.03 -3.84 7.79
N THR A 447 -24.87 -3.52 7.24
CA THR A 447 -24.70 -2.63 6.08
C THR A 447 -24.42 -3.40 4.78
N ASP A 448 -24.59 -4.72 4.77
CA ASP A 448 -24.48 -5.57 3.58
C ASP A 448 -25.88 -5.85 2.99
N PRO A 449 -26.17 -5.47 1.73
CA PRO A 449 -27.43 -5.80 1.06
C PRO A 449 -27.77 -7.30 1.08
N HIS A 450 -26.76 -8.18 1.08
CA HIS A 450 -26.95 -9.62 1.11
C HIS A 450 -27.35 -10.18 2.48
N ILE A 451 -27.51 -9.35 3.53
CA ILE A 451 -27.96 -9.82 4.85
C ILE A 451 -29.45 -10.15 4.92
N VAL A 452 -30.24 -9.82 3.88
CA VAL A 452 -31.72 -9.96 3.89
C VAL A 452 -32.25 -10.91 2.82
N MET A 453 -33.46 -11.44 3.04
CA MET A 453 -34.21 -12.25 2.08
C MET A 453 -35.73 -12.03 2.25
N PRO A 454 -36.55 -12.26 1.21
CA PRO A 454 -38.00 -12.05 1.29
C PRO A 454 -38.71 -13.23 1.95
N LEU A 455 -39.46 -12.98 3.02
CA LEU A 455 -40.32 -14.00 3.66
C LEU A 455 -41.78 -13.58 3.67
N CYS A 456 -42.71 -14.54 3.58
CA CYS A 456 -44.14 -14.23 3.62
C CYS A 456 -44.64 -13.98 5.05
N VAL A 457 -45.55 -13.01 5.19
CA VAL A 457 -46.28 -12.73 6.44
C VAL A 457 -47.25 -13.86 6.84
N PHE A 458 -47.56 -14.76 5.89
CA PHE A 458 -48.49 -15.87 6.08
C PHE A 458 -47.88 -17.06 6.87
N GLY A 459 -46.63 -16.96 7.33
CA GLY A 459 -46.09 -17.90 8.31
C GLY A 459 -44.58 -18.11 8.25
N CYS A 460 -43.94 -17.95 7.09
CA CYS A 460 -42.49 -18.20 6.98
C CYS A 460 -41.65 -17.24 7.82
N ASP A 461 -42.03 -15.96 7.87
CA ASP A 461 -41.36 -14.97 8.73
C ASP A 461 -41.43 -15.35 10.22
N TYR A 462 -42.64 -15.65 10.71
CA TYR A 462 -42.87 -16.06 12.09
C TYR A 462 -42.06 -17.31 12.47
N LEU A 463 -42.13 -18.36 11.64
CA LEU A 463 -41.43 -19.63 11.88
C LEU A 463 -39.90 -19.46 11.91
N TYR A 464 -39.37 -18.61 11.03
CA TYR A 464 -37.94 -18.33 10.96
C TYR A 464 -37.47 -17.49 12.16
N GLU A 465 -38.19 -16.42 12.49
CA GLU A 465 -37.83 -15.52 13.62
C GLU A 465 -37.90 -16.25 14.97
N LYS A 466 -38.89 -17.14 15.14
CA LYS A 466 -39.02 -18.01 16.33
C LYS A 466 -38.08 -19.22 16.31
N ARG A 467 -37.24 -19.37 15.27
CA ARG A 467 -36.31 -20.50 15.09
C ARG A 467 -37.00 -21.86 15.15
N MET A 468 -38.25 -21.94 14.73
CA MET A 468 -38.96 -23.22 14.53
C MET A 468 -38.43 -23.93 13.28
N ILE A 469 -37.89 -23.15 12.34
CA ILE A 469 -37.11 -23.58 11.18
C ILE A 469 -35.80 -22.78 11.10
N TYR A 470 -34.79 -23.33 10.43
CA TYR A 470 -33.54 -22.65 10.09
C TYR A 470 -33.02 -23.15 8.74
N ILE A 471 -32.03 -22.47 8.17
CA ILE A 471 -31.42 -22.84 6.88
C ILE A 471 -30.04 -23.43 7.13
N GLU A 472 -29.76 -24.59 6.53
CA GLU A 472 -28.48 -25.27 6.60
C GLU A 472 -28.09 -25.76 5.21
N SER A 473 -26.91 -25.36 4.74
CA SER A 473 -26.42 -25.71 3.39
C SER A 473 -27.44 -25.42 2.28
N GLY A 474 -28.19 -24.32 2.43
CA GLY A 474 -29.23 -23.91 1.48
C GLY A 474 -30.54 -24.70 1.55
N VAL A 475 -30.76 -25.50 2.61
CA VAL A 475 -31.97 -26.30 2.78
C VAL A 475 -32.72 -25.86 4.04
N VAL A 476 -34.06 -25.80 3.98
CA VAL A 476 -34.92 -25.52 5.14
C VAL A 476 -34.98 -26.75 6.06
N ILE A 477 -34.52 -26.57 7.31
CA ILE A 477 -34.49 -27.60 8.35
C ILE A 477 -35.44 -27.20 9.49
N ARG A 478 -36.12 -28.20 10.07
CA ARG A 478 -36.95 -28.05 11.27
C ARG A 478 -36.08 -28.13 12.54
N SER A 479 -36.33 -27.25 13.50
CA SER A 479 -35.67 -27.29 14.81
C SER A 479 -36.28 -28.32 15.77
N ASP A 480 -35.47 -28.81 16.70
CA ASP A 480 -35.88 -29.64 17.85
C ASP A 480 -36.59 -28.78 18.92
N TYR A 481 -37.73 -28.18 18.58
CA TYR A 481 -38.52 -27.36 19.50
C TYR A 481 -39.47 -28.25 20.32
N PRO A 482 -39.53 -28.14 21.67
CA PRO A 482 -40.48 -28.90 22.48
C PRO A 482 -41.91 -28.51 22.09
N GLU A 483 -42.80 -29.50 22.03
CA GLU A 483 -44.16 -29.45 21.47
C GLU A 483 -45.05 -28.30 21.98
N VAL A 484 -44.86 -27.10 21.42
CA VAL A 484 -45.82 -26.00 21.54
C VAL A 484 -46.03 -25.41 20.15
N GLY A 485 -46.66 -26.20 19.29
CA GLY A 485 -47.27 -25.74 18.05
C GLY A 485 -48.67 -26.32 17.98
N TYR A 486 -49.68 -25.47 17.79
CA TYR A 486 -51.01 -25.96 17.47
C TYR A 486 -50.95 -26.68 16.10
N GLY A 487 -51.90 -27.58 15.81
CA GLY A 487 -51.74 -28.59 14.75
C GLY A 487 -51.42 -28.06 13.33
N PHE A 488 -51.76 -26.80 13.03
CA PHE A 488 -51.52 -26.20 11.71
C PHE A 488 -50.05 -25.87 11.47
N GLU A 489 -49.34 -25.30 12.46
CA GLU A 489 -47.93 -24.94 12.34
C GLU A 489 -47.06 -26.16 12.04
N LEU A 490 -47.34 -27.30 12.68
CA LEU A 490 -46.63 -28.55 12.43
C LEU A 490 -46.86 -29.08 11.01
N SER A 491 -48.11 -29.04 10.53
CA SER A 491 -48.44 -29.43 9.15
C SER A 491 -47.70 -28.55 8.15
N TYR A 492 -47.69 -27.24 8.39
CA TYR A 492 -47.05 -26.27 7.50
C TYR A 492 -45.51 -26.39 7.51
N ILE A 493 -44.89 -26.60 8.68
CA ILE A 493 -43.44 -26.86 8.78
C ILE A 493 -43.06 -28.12 7.99
N ASN A 494 -43.87 -29.18 8.06
CA ASN A 494 -43.61 -30.41 7.32
C ASN A 494 -43.75 -30.21 5.79
N GLU A 495 -44.62 -29.31 5.33
CA GLU A 495 -44.74 -28.95 3.90
C GLU A 495 -43.49 -28.24 3.37
N ILE A 496 -42.90 -27.34 4.15
CA ILE A 496 -41.76 -26.50 3.70
C ILE A 496 -40.39 -27.08 4.03
N LYS A 497 -40.30 -28.07 4.93
CA LYS A 497 -39.04 -28.73 5.29
C LYS A 497 -38.44 -29.41 4.06
N GLY A 498 -37.14 -29.20 3.82
CA GLY A 498 -36.43 -29.75 2.67
C GLY A 498 -36.47 -28.86 1.42
N ASN A 499 -37.17 -27.74 1.46
CA ASN A 499 -37.11 -26.75 0.38
C ASN A 499 -35.69 -26.19 0.23
N ASN A 500 -35.16 -26.24 -1.00
CA ASN A 500 -33.90 -25.56 -1.35
C ASN A 500 -34.10 -24.06 -1.50
N ILE A 501 -33.27 -23.26 -0.85
CA ILE A 501 -33.23 -21.82 -1.02
C ILE A 501 -32.61 -21.50 -2.39
N ASP A 502 -33.19 -20.53 -3.09
CA ASP A 502 -32.67 -20.01 -4.35
C ASP A 502 -31.25 -19.42 -4.15
N ALA A 503 -30.35 -19.66 -5.10
CA ALA A 503 -28.93 -19.27 -5.01
C ALA A 503 -28.75 -17.77 -4.71
N ARG A 504 -29.61 -16.91 -5.27
CA ARG A 504 -29.59 -15.45 -5.01
C ARG A 504 -29.81 -15.07 -3.55
N TRP A 505 -30.49 -15.91 -2.77
CA TRP A 505 -30.70 -15.69 -1.33
C TRP A 505 -29.61 -16.33 -0.47
N LEU A 506 -28.67 -17.08 -1.07
CA LEU A 506 -27.52 -17.66 -0.39
C LEU A 506 -26.26 -16.79 -0.47
N GLU A 507 -26.29 -15.73 -1.27
CA GLU A 507 -25.21 -14.75 -1.35
C GLU A 507 -24.97 -14.04 0.01
N GLY A 508 -23.74 -13.59 0.24
CA GLY A 508 -23.29 -12.96 1.49
C GLY A 508 -22.29 -13.80 2.27
N GLY A 509 -22.06 -13.43 3.53
CA GLY A 509 -21.10 -14.12 4.40
C GLY A 509 -21.56 -15.51 4.84
N ASP A 510 -20.63 -16.45 4.96
CA ASP A 510 -20.89 -17.86 5.37
C ASP A 510 -21.63 -17.99 6.71
N GLN A 511 -21.60 -16.95 7.55
CA GLN A 511 -22.23 -16.91 8.88
C GLN A 511 -23.65 -16.32 8.88
N TYR A 512 -24.20 -15.95 7.73
CA TYR A 512 -25.52 -15.30 7.65
C TYR A 512 -26.68 -16.22 8.02
N PHE A 513 -26.48 -17.54 7.95
CA PHE A 513 -27.44 -18.55 8.40
C PHE A 513 -26.89 -19.31 9.62
N PRO A 514 -26.91 -18.71 10.83
CA PRO A 514 -26.37 -19.38 12.01
C PRO A 514 -27.27 -20.54 12.45
N LYS A 515 -26.65 -21.67 12.81
CA LYS A 515 -27.38 -22.79 13.41
C LYS A 515 -27.93 -22.40 14.80
N PRO A 516 -29.11 -22.90 15.19
CA PRO A 516 -29.63 -22.70 16.54
C PRO A 516 -28.68 -23.29 17.60
N ASN A 517 -28.28 -22.49 18.59
CA ASN A 517 -27.45 -22.94 19.70
C ASN A 517 -28.32 -23.65 20.76
N LYS A 518 -28.01 -24.92 21.10
CA LYS A 518 -28.77 -25.73 22.08
C LYS A 518 -28.83 -25.12 23.50
N LYS A 519 -27.95 -24.14 23.83
CA LYS A 519 -27.82 -23.54 25.18
C LYS A 519 -28.56 -22.20 25.41
N LYS A 520 -29.24 -21.63 24.40
CA LYS A 520 -29.97 -20.34 24.52
C LYS A 520 -31.49 -20.47 24.23
N GLN A 521 -32.06 -21.66 24.40
CA GLN A 521 -33.49 -21.93 24.16
C GLN A 521 -34.39 -21.71 25.39
N ALA A 522 -33.86 -21.17 26.49
CA ALA A 522 -34.63 -20.92 27.72
C ALA A 522 -35.17 -19.48 27.86
N ASP A 523 -34.71 -18.53 27.04
CA ASP A 523 -35.09 -17.10 27.16
C ASP A 523 -35.66 -16.56 25.83
N ALA A 524 -36.80 -17.10 25.39
CA ALA A 524 -37.58 -16.61 24.26
C ALA A 524 -39.04 -16.34 24.63
#